data_AF-A0A416V4K5-F1
#
_entry.id   AF-A0A416V4K5-F1
#
_cell.length_a   1.000
_cell.length_b   1.000
_cell.length_c   1.000
_cell.angle_alpha   90.00
_cell.angle_beta   90.00
_cell.angle_gamma   90.00
#
_symmetry.space_group_name_H-M   'P 1'
#
loop_
_entity.id
_entity.type
_entity.pdbx_description
1 polymer ?
#
loop_
_entity_poly.entity_id
_entity_poly.type
_entity_poly.pdbx_seq_one_letter_code
_entity_poly.pdbx_strand_id
1 'polypeptide(L)'
;MDKEFFEIANRLGACRLLHGTESKEELMRLLLTPQGTEFCTKNNFPSMEQLREFRGEKAESMGIYIDTDVELTNPVKVFLAGSKAVLHFDTIARYNVILMHGATAEIHASNYAVVFVKNAGGEVEVIKDNTAKVL
;
A
#
# COMPACT_ATOMS: atom_id res chain seq x y z
N MET A 1 17.14 0.06 -9.64
CA MET A 1 17.20 0.21 -8.17
C MET A 1 18.62 0.02 -7.70
N ASP A 2 19.14 1.03 -7.01
CA ASP A 2 20.57 1.20 -6.82
C ASP A 2 21.07 0.58 -5.52
N LYS A 3 22.37 0.32 -5.43
CA LYS A 3 23.02 -0.20 -4.20
C LYS A 3 22.70 0.67 -2.97
N GLU A 4 22.58 1.98 -3.18
CA GLU A 4 22.21 2.95 -2.15
C GLU A 4 20.84 2.67 -1.52
N PHE A 5 19.85 2.19 -2.30
CA PHE A 5 18.54 1.80 -1.78
C PHE A 5 18.68 0.71 -0.70
N PHE A 6 19.45 -0.34 -1.00
CA PHE A 6 19.63 -1.47 -0.09
C PHE A 6 20.49 -1.09 1.12
N GLU A 7 21.49 -0.22 0.95
CA GLU A 7 22.27 0.31 2.07
C GLU A 7 21.41 1.13 3.04
N ILE A 8 20.57 2.03 2.52
CA ILE A 8 19.64 2.82 3.34
C ILE A 8 18.65 1.88 4.05
N ALA A 9 18.05 0.93 3.32
CA ALA A 9 17.09 0.00 3.90
C ALA A 9 17.73 -0.84 5.02
N ASN A 10 18.95 -1.34 4.84
CA ASN A 10 19.69 -2.07 5.87
C ASN A 10 19.96 -1.20 7.10
N ARG A 11 20.34 0.07 6.91
CA ARG A 11 20.52 1.04 8.02
C ARG A 11 19.22 1.29 8.79
N LEU A 12 18.07 1.20 8.13
CA LEU A 12 16.74 1.32 8.74
C LEU A 12 16.26 0.01 9.40
N GLY A 13 17.08 -1.05 9.37
CA GLY A 13 16.79 -2.34 10.02
C GLY A 13 16.17 -3.40 9.11
N ALA A 14 16.27 -3.26 7.78
CA ALA A 14 15.77 -4.25 6.82
C ALA A 14 16.62 -5.53 6.71
N CYS A 15 17.65 -5.73 7.54
CA CYS A 15 18.64 -6.82 7.37
C CYS A 15 18.05 -8.25 7.33
N ARG A 16 16.78 -8.43 7.73
CA ARG A 16 16.06 -9.71 7.64
C ARG A 16 15.01 -9.76 6.51
N LEU A 17 14.73 -8.62 5.88
CA LEU A 17 13.71 -8.42 4.85
C LEU A 17 14.31 -8.22 3.45
N LEU A 18 15.54 -7.71 3.37
CA LEU A 18 16.25 -7.45 2.12
C LEU A 18 17.64 -8.07 2.16
N HIS A 19 17.98 -8.77 1.10
CA HIS A 19 19.26 -9.43 0.86
C HIS A 19 20.14 -8.65 -0.14
N GLY A 20 19.61 -7.65 -0.83
CA GLY A 20 20.34 -6.83 -1.80
C GLY A 20 20.41 -7.44 -3.20
N THR A 21 19.64 -8.50 -3.45
CA THR A 21 19.60 -9.23 -4.72
C THR A 21 18.19 -9.35 -5.30
N GLU A 22 17.21 -8.79 -4.61
CA GLU A 22 15.81 -8.82 -4.99
C GLU A 22 15.59 -8.10 -6.33
N SER A 23 14.82 -8.77 -7.19
CA SER A 23 14.25 -8.15 -8.36
C SER A 23 13.22 -7.08 -7.97
N LYS A 24 12.95 -6.19 -8.93
CA LYS A 24 11.92 -5.16 -8.80
C LYS A 24 10.54 -5.74 -8.43
N GLU A 25 10.19 -6.90 -8.97
CA GLU A 25 8.94 -7.58 -8.66
C GLU A 25 8.92 -8.15 -7.23
N GLU A 26 10.03 -8.72 -6.75
CA GLU A 26 10.12 -9.21 -5.37
C GLU A 26 9.99 -8.08 -4.36
N LEU A 27 10.57 -6.91 -4.66
CA LEU A 27 10.39 -5.71 -3.85
C LEU A 27 8.95 -5.22 -3.83
N MET A 28 8.27 -5.20 -4.99
CA MET A 28 6.83 -4.90 -5.05
C MET A 28 6.02 -5.87 -4.19
N ARG A 29 6.32 -7.18 -4.24
CA ARG A 29 5.65 -8.19 -3.40
C ARG A 29 5.92 -7.91 -1.92
N LEU A 30 7.13 -7.51 -1.56
CA LEU A 30 7.51 -7.20 -0.19
C LEU A 30 6.67 -6.05 0.38
N LEU A 31 6.41 -4.99 -0.39
CA LEU A 31 5.54 -3.86 0.02
C LEU A 31 4.15 -4.32 0.50
N LEU A 32 3.66 -5.43 -0.08
CA LEU A 32 2.35 -6.01 0.21
C LEU A 32 2.40 -7.01 1.38
N THR A 33 3.57 -7.43 1.86
CA THR A 33 3.66 -8.33 3.02
C THR A 33 3.45 -7.57 4.33
N PRO A 34 2.92 -8.20 5.40
CA PRO A 34 2.75 -7.51 6.69
C PRO A 34 4.04 -6.86 7.22
N GLN A 35 5.17 -7.58 7.14
CA GLN A 35 6.47 -7.12 7.61
C GLN A 35 7.04 -6.00 6.74
N GLY A 36 6.96 -6.15 5.41
CA GLY A 36 7.40 -5.12 4.48
C GLY A 36 6.56 -3.85 4.61
N THR A 37 5.23 -3.97 4.69
CA THR A 37 4.34 -2.83 4.96
C THR A 37 4.72 -2.14 6.27
N GLU A 38 4.89 -2.88 7.36
CA GLU A 38 5.24 -2.29 8.67
C GLU A 38 6.57 -1.55 8.61
N PHE A 39 7.60 -2.18 8.01
CA PHE A 39 8.89 -1.55 7.77
C PHE A 39 8.76 -0.25 6.97
N CYS A 40 7.97 -0.28 5.90
CA CYS A 40 7.79 0.86 5.01
C CYS A 40 7.08 2.02 5.72
N THR A 41 5.96 1.72 6.38
CA THR A 41 5.17 2.73 7.11
C THR A 41 5.92 3.33 8.29
N LYS A 42 6.74 2.54 9.00
CA LYS A 42 7.48 3.00 10.17
C LYS A 42 8.67 3.89 9.81
N ASN A 43 9.36 3.57 8.72
CA ASN A 43 10.58 4.27 8.31
C ASN A 43 10.34 5.30 7.21
N ASN A 44 9.10 5.46 6.75
CA ASN A 44 8.74 6.28 5.59
C ASN A 44 9.61 5.97 4.35
N PHE A 45 9.85 4.69 4.12
CA PHE A 45 10.72 4.16 3.08
C PHE A 45 9.91 3.15 2.23
N PRO A 46 10.12 3.03 0.91
CA PRO A 46 10.99 3.86 0.07
C PRO A 46 10.52 5.31 -0.06
N SER A 47 11.37 6.20 -0.57
CA SER A 47 10.96 7.56 -0.92
C SER A 47 9.96 7.56 -2.08
N MET A 48 9.23 8.66 -2.27
CA MET A 48 8.35 8.79 -3.44
C MET A 48 9.10 8.62 -4.76
N GLU A 49 10.28 9.20 -4.92
CA GLU A 49 11.07 9.07 -6.15
C GLU A 49 11.41 7.61 -6.46
N GLN A 50 11.77 6.83 -5.44
CA GLN A 50 12.04 5.40 -5.58
C GLN A 50 10.77 4.61 -5.90
N LEU A 51 9.65 4.96 -5.27
CA LEU A 51 8.37 4.32 -5.57
C LEU A 51 7.94 4.56 -7.02
N ARG A 52 8.22 5.75 -7.58
CA ARG A 52 7.87 6.06 -8.98
C ARG A 52 8.55 5.12 -9.98
N GLU A 53 9.70 4.54 -9.64
CA GLU A 53 10.30 3.50 -10.49
C GLU A 53 9.38 2.31 -10.64
N PHE A 54 8.57 1.96 -9.64
CA PHE A 54 7.66 0.82 -9.66
C PHE A 54 6.41 1.02 -10.53
N ARG A 55 6.12 2.23 -11.00
CA ARG A 55 4.90 2.51 -11.79
C ARG A 55 4.74 1.61 -13.01
N GLY A 56 3.48 1.41 -13.39
CA GLY A 56 3.07 0.71 -14.59
C GLY A 56 2.18 -0.49 -14.31
N GLU A 57 1.69 -1.12 -15.39
CA GLU A 57 0.67 -2.18 -15.37
C GLU A 57 1.01 -3.34 -14.42
N LYS A 58 2.30 -3.69 -14.30
CA LYS A 58 2.73 -4.77 -13.41
C LYS A 58 2.45 -4.44 -11.94
N ALA A 59 2.73 -3.22 -11.49
CA ALA A 59 2.45 -2.81 -10.11
C ALA A 59 0.95 -2.72 -9.85
N GLU A 60 0.19 -2.14 -10.78
CA GLU A 60 -1.27 -2.02 -10.68
C GLU A 60 -1.93 -3.40 -10.63
N SER A 61 -1.46 -4.38 -11.43
CA SER A 61 -1.94 -5.77 -11.39
C SER A 61 -1.71 -6.46 -10.03
N MET A 62 -0.80 -5.94 -9.21
CA MET A 62 -0.52 -6.42 -7.86
C MET A 62 -1.25 -5.61 -6.78
N GLY A 63 -2.01 -4.57 -7.15
CA GLY A 63 -2.70 -3.68 -6.24
C GLY A 63 -1.83 -2.52 -5.73
N ILE A 64 -0.78 -2.13 -6.45
CA ILE A 64 0.11 -1.02 -6.09
C ILE A 64 -0.13 0.14 -7.05
N TYR A 65 -0.54 1.28 -6.52
CA TYR A 65 -0.84 2.50 -7.29
C TYR A 65 0.02 3.66 -6.77
N ILE A 66 0.72 4.33 -7.70
CA ILE A 66 1.71 5.37 -7.39
C ILE A 66 1.47 6.56 -8.30
N ASP A 67 1.13 7.72 -7.72
CA ASP A 67 0.68 8.92 -8.43
C ASP A 67 -0.38 8.63 -9.53
N THR A 68 -1.33 7.74 -9.22
CA THR A 68 -2.41 7.33 -10.15
C THR A 68 -3.76 7.46 -9.45
N ASP A 69 -4.71 8.16 -10.07
CA ASP A 69 -6.09 8.21 -9.59
C ASP A 69 -6.84 6.95 -10.03
N VAL A 70 -7.51 6.28 -9.10
CA VAL A 70 -8.14 4.98 -9.36
C VAL A 70 -9.46 4.79 -8.62
N GLU A 71 -10.39 4.08 -9.24
CA GLU A 71 -11.60 3.58 -8.59
C GLU A 71 -11.61 2.05 -8.66
N LEU A 72 -11.76 1.39 -7.51
CA LEU A 72 -11.64 -0.07 -7.40
C LEU A 72 -12.79 -0.68 -6.60
N THR A 73 -13.19 -1.89 -6.98
CA THR A 73 -14.22 -2.66 -6.28
C THR A 73 -13.62 -3.95 -5.73
N ASN A 74 -13.74 -4.13 -4.41
CA ASN A 74 -13.25 -5.26 -3.62
C ASN A 74 -11.75 -5.62 -3.80
N PRO A 75 -10.79 -4.68 -3.86
CA PRO A 75 -9.38 -5.04 -3.90
C PRO A 75 -8.93 -5.63 -2.55
N VAL A 76 -8.58 -6.92 -2.53
CA VAL A 76 -8.16 -7.64 -1.29
C VAL A 76 -7.04 -6.92 -0.55
N LYS A 77 -6.10 -6.33 -1.29
CA LYS A 77 -5.02 -5.52 -0.76
C LYS A 77 -4.68 -4.41 -1.76
N VAL A 78 -4.54 -3.19 -1.25
CA VAL A 78 -4.14 -2.03 -2.04
C VAL A 78 -3.06 -1.24 -1.32
N PHE A 79 -2.06 -0.80 -2.08
CA PHE A 79 -1.01 0.10 -1.65
C PHE A 79 -1.07 1.37 -2.49
N LEU A 80 -1.24 2.51 -1.83
CA LEU A 80 -1.42 3.82 -2.44
C LEU A 80 -0.27 4.73 -2.01
N ALA A 81 0.42 5.32 -2.97
CA ALA A 81 1.46 6.33 -2.73
C ALA A 81 1.22 7.55 -3.62
N GLY A 82 1.05 8.74 -3.02
CA GLY A 82 0.73 9.99 -3.74
C GLY A 82 -0.53 9.92 -4.64
N SER A 83 -1.37 8.90 -4.44
CA SER A 83 -2.49 8.54 -5.31
C SER A 83 -3.82 8.94 -4.68
N LYS A 84 -4.85 9.18 -5.49
CA LYS A 84 -6.23 9.32 -5.01
C LYS A 84 -7.03 8.09 -5.37
N ALA A 85 -7.71 7.49 -4.40
CA ALA A 85 -8.47 6.27 -4.62
C ALA A 85 -9.91 6.38 -4.11
N VAL A 86 -10.85 5.90 -4.90
CA VAL A 86 -12.21 5.57 -4.43
C VAL A 86 -12.31 4.06 -4.36
N LEU A 87 -12.57 3.53 -3.17
CA LEU A 87 -12.53 2.09 -2.88
C LEU A 87 -13.88 1.60 -2.39
N HIS A 88 -14.48 0.67 -3.12
CA HIS A 88 -15.75 0.05 -2.78
C HIS A 88 -15.53 -1.34 -2.22
N PHE A 89 -16.09 -1.63 -1.03
CA PHE A 89 -16.02 -2.92 -0.36
C PHE A 89 -17.42 -3.37 0.04
N ASP A 90 -17.99 -4.31 -0.71
CA ASP A 90 -19.40 -4.73 -0.59
C ASP A 90 -19.58 -6.25 -0.44
N THR A 91 -18.49 -6.99 -0.22
CA THR A 91 -18.54 -8.43 0.08
C THR A 91 -17.96 -8.76 1.44
N ILE A 92 -18.45 -9.87 2.02
CA ILE A 92 -18.05 -10.39 3.34
C ILE A 92 -16.62 -10.94 3.26
N ALA A 93 -15.64 -10.06 3.33
CA ALA A 93 -14.23 -10.39 3.29
C ALA A 93 -13.39 -9.40 4.09
N ARG A 94 -12.10 -9.75 4.21
CA ARG A 94 -11.09 -8.91 4.83
C ARG A 94 -10.26 -8.21 3.76
N TYR A 95 -10.13 -6.89 3.91
CA TYR A 95 -9.38 -6.02 3.02
C TYR A 95 -8.25 -5.30 3.75
N ASN A 96 -7.22 -4.90 3.01
CA ASN A 96 -6.13 -4.09 3.55
C ASN A 96 -5.86 -2.90 2.62
N VAL A 97 -5.95 -1.69 3.15
CA VAL A 97 -5.65 -0.44 2.47
C VAL A 97 -4.43 0.17 3.13
N ILE A 98 -3.39 0.43 2.35
CA ILE A 98 -2.13 1.00 2.82
C ILE A 98 -1.95 2.33 2.12
N LEU A 99 -1.84 3.41 2.89
CA LEU A 99 -1.62 4.76 2.37
C LEU A 99 -0.25 5.27 2.82
N MET A 100 0.52 5.78 1.88
CA MET A 100 1.80 6.43 2.13
C MET A 100 1.92 7.72 1.32
N HIS A 101 2.81 8.60 1.76
CA HIS A 101 3.28 9.75 0.98
C HIS A 101 2.17 10.62 0.37
N GLY A 102 1.23 11.09 1.19
CA GLY A 102 0.17 12.00 0.76
C GLY A 102 -0.95 11.37 -0.08
N ALA A 103 -1.04 10.03 -0.10
CA ALA A 103 -2.17 9.36 -0.74
C ALA A 103 -3.51 9.71 -0.06
N THR A 104 -4.59 9.75 -0.82
CA THR A 104 -5.95 9.97 -0.32
C THR A 104 -6.84 8.79 -0.70
N ALA A 105 -7.68 8.32 0.22
CA ALA A 105 -8.64 7.25 -0.05
C ALA A 105 -10.03 7.58 0.48
N GLU A 106 -11.03 7.48 -0.38
CA GLU A 106 -12.44 7.46 -0.03
C GLU A 106 -12.91 6.00 0.01
N ILE A 107 -13.29 5.52 1.20
CA ILE A 107 -13.63 4.11 1.44
C ILE A 107 -15.13 3.98 1.64
N HIS A 108 -15.79 3.31 0.69
CA HIS A 108 -17.19 2.87 0.76
C HIS A 108 -17.24 1.43 1.25
N ALA A 109 -17.77 1.18 2.46
CA ALA A 109 -17.81 -0.16 3.05
C ALA A 109 -19.23 -0.58 3.46
N SER A 110 -19.65 -1.77 3.03
CA SER A 110 -20.96 -2.36 3.36
C SER A 110 -20.88 -3.88 3.50
N ASN A 111 -22.00 -4.53 3.80
CA ASN A 111 -22.17 -5.99 3.77
C ASN A 111 -21.10 -6.77 4.56
N TYR A 112 -20.90 -6.39 5.82
CA TYR A 112 -19.95 -7.03 6.74
C TYR A 112 -18.48 -7.05 6.25
N ALA A 113 -18.12 -6.18 5.31
CA ALA A 113 -16.73 -5.97 4.92
C ALA A 113 -15.89 -5.50 6.13
N VAL A 114 -14.68 -6.05 6.26
CA VAL A 114 -13.71 -5.63 7.27
C VAL A 114 -12.48 -5.06 6.57
N VAL A 115 -12.31 -3.75 6.63
CA VAL A 115 -11.23 -3.02 5.97
C VAL A 115 -10.19 -2.58 7.01
N PHE A 116 -8.95 -3.04 6.88
CA PHE A 116 -7.84 -2.57 7.71
C PHE A 116 -7.10 -1.46 6.98
N VAL A 117 -7.00 -0.29 7.60
CA VAL A 117 -6.36 0.89 7.05
C VAL A 117 -5.04 1.16 7.76
N LYS A 118 -3.94 1.07 7.02
CA LYS A 118 -2.61 1.48 7.47
C LYS A 118 -2.29 2.82 6.85
N ASN A 119 -2.46 3.89 7.61
CA ASN A 119 -2.17 5.25 7.17
C ASN A 119 -0.81 5.72 7.69
N ALA A 120 0.15 5.92 6.78
CA ALA A 120 1.47 6.46 7.05
C ALA A 120 1.70 7.77 6.28
N GLY A 121 0.83 8.75 6.50
CA GLY A 121 0.98 10.11 5.97
C GLY A 121 0.06 10.43 4.79
N GLY A 122 -1.16 9.89 4.77
CA GLY A 122 -2.22 10.19 3.82
C GLY A 122 -3.53 10.61 4.50
N GLU A 123 -4.58 10.78 3.71
CA GLU A 123 -5.93 11.16 4.18
C GLU A 123 -6.93 10.04 3.85
N VAL A 124 -7.86 9.78 4.77
CA VAL A 124 -8.85 8.72 4.61
C VAL A 124 -10.22 9.25 5.00
N GLU A 125 -11.15 9.16 4.07
CA GLU A 125 -12.57 9.37 4.30
C GLU A 125 -13.29 8.02 4.31
N VAL A 126 -14.17 7.80 5.29
CA VAL A 126 -14.87 6.51 5.46
C VAL A 126 -16.37 6.73 5.41
N ILE A 127 -17.00 6.12 4.41
CA ILE A 127 -18.45 6.05 4.22
C ILE A 127 -18.83 4.59 4.41
N LYS A 128 -19.53 4.26 5.50
CA LYS A 128 -19.88 2.86 5.78
C LYS A 128 -21.28 2.70 6.34
N ASP A 129 -21.85 1.54 6.09
CA ASP A 129 -23.11 1.13 6.72
C ASP A 129 -22.91 0.64 8.18
N ASN A 130 -23.98 0.12 8.77
CA ASN A 130 -23.99 -0.41 10.13
C ASN A 130 -23.38 -1.82 10.27
N THR A 131 -23.08 -2.49 9.16
CA THR A 131 -22.58 -3.87 9.12
C THR A 131 -21.06 -3.93 8.92
N ALA A 132 -20.50 -3.00 8.15
CA ALA A 132 -19.09 -2.94 7.85
C ALA A 132 -18.25 -2.33 8.98
N LYS A 133 -17.00 -2.79 9.07
CA LYS A 133 -15.99 -2.28 9.99
C LYS A 133 -14.77 -1.80 9.23
N VAL A 134 -14.33 -0.59 9.54
CA VAL A 134 -13.06 -0.03 9.09
C VAL A 134 -12.21 0.19 10.33
N LEU A 135 -10.98 -0.34 10.33
CA LEU A 135 -10.08 -0.45 11.48
C LEU A 135 -8.72 0.14 11.18
#